data_AF-A0A3N5T975-F1
#
_entry.id   AF-A0A3N5T975-F1
#
_cell.length_a   1.000
_cell.length_b   1.000
_cell.length_c   1.000
_cell.angle_alpha   90.00
_cell.angle_beta   90.00
_cell.angle_gamma   90.00
#
_symmetry.space_group_name_H-M   'P 1'
#
loop_
_entity.id
_entity.type
_entity.pdbx_description
1 polymer ?
#
loop_
_entity_poly.entity_id
_entity_poly.type
_entity_poly.pdbx_seq_one_letter_code
_entity_poly.pdbx_strand_id
1 'polypeptide(L)' 'MTEGQSKTFTISPHGGFHVDGVLVDGEFKGTFATYTFNTLSASHTIYATFASTPVTLHTIV' A
#
# COMPACT_ATOMS: atom_id res chain seq x y z
N MET A 1 20.18 22.67 4.97
CA MET A 1 19.78 21.35 5.48
C MET A 1 18.84 20.79 4.44
N THR A 2 19.36 19.95 3.55
CA THR A 2 18.56 19.42 2.44
C THR A 2 17.79 18.24 2.96
N GLU A 3 16.63 18.51 3.57
CA GLU A 3 15.71 17.45 3.96
C GLU A 3 15.38 16.64 2.71
N GLY A 4 15.72 15.35 2.77
CA GLY A 4 15.47 14.41 1.69
C GLY A 4 14.00 14.53 1.29
N GLN A 5 13.75 14.74 -0.01
CA GLN A 5 12.41 15.02 -0.51
C GLN A 5 11.44 13.93 -0.04
N SER A 6 10.55 14.31 0.88
CA SER A 6 9.53 13.40 1.33
C SER A 6 8.60 13.11 0.16
N LYS A 7 8.43 11.83 -0.19
CA LYS A 7 7.63 11.42 -1.35
C LYS A 7 6.54 10.48 -0.91
N THR A 8 5.31 10.89 -1.19
CA THR A 8 4.12 10.11 -0.91
C THR A 8 3.78 9.26 -2.13
N PHE A 9 3.54 7.97 -1.89
CA PHE A 9 3.08 7.01 -2.87
C PHE A 9 1.69 6.53 -2.47
N THR A 10 0.77 6.57 -3.42
CA THR A 10 -0.61 6.12 -3.24
C THR A 10 -0.79 4.81 -3.99
N ILE A 11 -1.26 3.79 -3.28
CA ILE A 11 -1.49 2.44 -3.76
C ILE A 11 -3.01 2.30 -3.88
N SER A 12 -3.50 2.39 -5.11
CA SER A 12 -4.94 2.27 -5.40
C SER A 12 -5.24 0.85 -5.91
N PRO A 13 -5.93 0.00 -5.13
CA PRO A 13 -6.43 -1.26 -5.64
C PRO A 13 -7.48 -1.02 -6.73
N HIS A 14 -7.60 -1.98 -7.65
CA HIS A 14 -8.69 -2.00 -8.61
C HIS A 14 -10.02 -2.35 -7.93
N GLY A 15 -11.15 -1.98 -8.54
CA GLY A 15 -12.48 -2.34 -8.04
C GLY A 15 -12.63 -3.84 -7.84
N GLY A 16 -13.15 -4.25 -6.68
CA GLY A 16 -13.27 -5.66 -6.28
C GLY A 16 -12.02 -6.22 -5.58
N PHE A 17 -10.99 -5.41 -5.35
CA PHE A 17 -9.79 -5.78 -4.59
C PHE A 17 -9.55 -4.83 -3.43
N HIS A 18 -8.85 -5.31 -2.41
CA HIS A 18 -8.32 -4.50 -1.31
C HIS A 18 -6.80 -4.74 -1.19
N VAL A 19 -6.12 -3.79 -0.55
CA VAL A 19 -4.70 -3.94 -0.22
C VAL A 19 -4.58 -5.01 0.84
N ASP A 20 -3.94 -6.12 0.48
CA ASP A 20 -3.68 -7.27 1.37
C ASP A 20 -2.38 -7.06 2.15
N GLY A 21 -1.43 -6.33 1.55
CA GLY A 21 -0.15 -6.05 2.18
C GLY A 21 0.71 -5.09 1.38
N VAL A 22 1.52 -4.32 2.09
CA VAL A 22 2.54 -3.45 1.51
C VAL A 22 3.85 -3.74 2.22
N LEU A 23 4.84 -4.14 1.44
CA LEU A 23 6.22 -4.33 1.88
C LEU A 23 7.08 -3.22 1.30
N VAL A 24 7.92 -2.62 2.14
CA VAL A 24 8.89 -1.62 1.75
C VAL A 24 10.27 -2.16 2.07
N ASP A 25 11.10 -2.31 1.04
CA ASP A 25 12.44 -2.91 1.13
C ASP A 25 12.44 -4.32 1.76
N GLY A 26 11.34 -5.05 1.57
CA GLY A 26 11.14 -6.40 2.14
C GLY A 26 10.53 -6.40 3.54
N GLU A 27 10.31 -5.25 4.17
CA GLU A 27 9.66 -5.15 5.48
C GLU A 27 8.16 -4.89 5.32
N PHE A 28 7.32 -5.72 5.93
CA PHE A 28 5.87 -5.55 5.90
C PHE A 28 5.46 -4.33 6.72
N LYS A 29 4.90 -3.32 6.06
CA LYS A 29 4.43 -2.09 6.68
C LYS A 29 2.95 -2.13 7.04
N GLY A 30 2.15 -2.98 6.41
CA GLY A 30 0.72 -3.13 6.68
C GLY A 30 -0.13 -3.07 5.41
N THR A 31 -1.43 -2.86 5.55
CA THR A 31 -2.42 -2.81 4.47
C THR A 31 -2.73 -1.39 3.99
N PHE A 32 -1.83 -0.44 4.25
CA PHE A 32 -2.08 0.98 4.00
C PHE A 32 -2.08 1.29 2.49
N ALA A 33 -3.07 2.05 2.05
CA ALA A 33 -3.15 2.55 0.67
C ALA A 33 -2.21 3.75 0.41
N THR A 34 -1.52 4.25 1.43
CA THR A 34 -0.60 5.40 1.32
C THR A 34 0.67 5.13 2.10
N TYR A 35 1.80 5.41 1.48
CA TYR A 35 3.11 5.32 2.12
C TYR A 35 3.96 6.55 1.80
N THR A 36 4.52 7.18 2.83
CA THR A 36 5.37 8.36 2.69
C THR A 36 6.80 8.00 3.05
N PHE A 37 7.72 8.15 2.11
CA PHE A 37 9.15 8.15 2.44
C PHE A 37 9.52 9.52 2.97
N ASN A 38 10.08 9.58 4.18
CA ASN A 38 10.57 10.82 4.77
C ASN A 38 12.01 11.15 4.31
N THR A 39 12.76 10.14 3.88
CA THR A 39 14.14 10.30 3.41
C THR A 39 14.41 9.34 2.25
N LEU A 40 14.45 9.86 1.02
CA LEU A 40 14.86 9.10 -0.17
C LEU A 40 16.37 9.22 -0.38
N SER A 41 17.18 8.76 0.58
CA SER A 41 18.64 8.77 0.45
C SER A 41 19.16 7.60 -0.39
N ALA A 42 18.32 6.57 -0.62
CA ALA A 42 18.66 5.37 -1.37
C ALA A 42 17.48 4.93 -2.26
N SER A 43 17.74 3.96 -3.15
CA SER A 43 16.69 3.29 -3.90
C SER A 43 15.84 2.46 -2.95
N HIS A 44 14.53 2.66 -2.99
CA HIS A 44 13.56 1.90 -2.20
C HIS A 44 12.64 1.11 -3.12
N THR A 45 12.24 -0.09 -2.71
CA THR A 45 11.30 -0.93 -3.45
C THR A 45 10.01 -1.11 -2.65
N ILE A 46 8.88 -0.78 -3.26
CA ILE A 46 7.55 -1.02 -2.68
C ILE A 46 6.92 -2.21 -3.40
N TYR A 47 6.58 -3.24 -2.65
CA TYR A 47 5.74 -4.35 -3.10
C TYR A 47 4.36 -4.21 -2.48
N ALA A 48 3.33 -4.12 -3.31
CA ALA A 48 1.94 -4.15 -2.86
C ALA A 48 1.28 -5.44 -3.32
N THR A 49 0.67 -6.17 -2.39
CA THR A 49 -0.19 -7.33 -2.66
C THR A 49 -1.64 -6.92 -2.53
N PHE A 50 -2.47 -7.48 -3.40
CA PHE A 50 -3.90 -7.22 -3.45
C PHE A 50 -4.66 -8.53 -3.36
N ALA A 51 -5.72 -8.55 -2.55
CA ALA A 51 -6.62 -9.69 -2.42
C ALA A 51 -8.03 -9.29 -2.87
N SER A 52 -8.76 -10.26 -3.44
CA SER A 52 -10.15 -10.05 -3.85
C SER A 52 -11.02 -9.73 -2.63
N THR A 53 -11.81 -8.67 -2.72
CA THR A 53 -12.78 -8.30 -1.70
C THR A 53 -13.94 -9.29 -1.73
N PRO A 54 -14.22 -10.04 -0.64
CA PRO A 54 -15.29 -11.01 -0.64
C PRO A 54 -16.63 -10.29 -0.86
N VAL A 55 -17.39 -10.77 -1.86
CA VAL A 55 -18.76 -10.33 -2.08
C VAL A 55 -19.65 -10.91 -0.98
N THR A 56 -19.90 -10.14 0.07
CA THR A 56 -20.88 -10.53 1.09
C THR A 56 -22.28 -10.39 0.52
N LEU A 57 -22.80 -11.47 -0.06
CA LEU A 57 -24.22 -11.57 -0.41
C LEU A 57 -25.05 -11.57 0.87
N HIS A 58 -25.68 -10.44 1.17
CA HIS A 58 -26.72 -10.37 2.18
C HIS A 58 -28.00 -10.91 1.55
N THR A 59 -28.29 -12.20 1.74
CA THR A 59 -29.63 -12.73 1.44
C THR A 59 -30.57 -12.20 2.52
N ILE A 60 -31.49 -11.31 2.15
CA ILE A 60 -32.64 -10.99 2.99
C ILE A 60 -33.62 -12.15 2.82
N VAL A 61 -33.85 -12.88 3.91
CA VAL A 61 -34.90 -13.91 4.02
C VAL A 61 -36.22 -13.30 4.47
#